data_AF-A0A7V4N6C3-F1
#
_entry.id   AF-A0A7V4N6C3-F1
#
_cell.length_a   1.000
_cell.length_b   1.000
_cell.length_c   1.000
_cell.angle_alpha   90.00
_cell.angle_beta   90.00
_cell.angle_gamma   90.00
#
_symmetry.space_group_name_H-M   'P 1'
#
loop_
_entity.id
_entity.type
_entity.pdbx_description
1 polymer ?
#
loop_
_entity_poly.entity_id
_entity_poly.type
_entity_poly.pdbx_seq_one_letter_code
_entity_poly.pdbx_strand_id
1 'polypeptide(L)'
;MADYPAAARPLVELQPSARFFVGIDSDGCAFDTMEIKHKECFCPNTIKYWDLQGVSKYAREAVEFVNLYSKWRGINRWPALVMVFDLLRERPEV
;
A
#
# COMPACT_ATOMS: atom_id res chain seq x y z
N MET A 1 7.99 10.41 32.12
CA MET A 1 7.65 11.15 30.88
C MET A 1 8.21 10.37 29.73
N ALA A 2 7.43 10.10 28.69
CA ALA A 2 7.94 9.38 27.52
C ALA A 2 8.98 10.27 26.81
N ASP A 3 10.17 9.74 26.57
CA ASP A 3 11.20 10.41 25.79
C ASP A 3 10.86 10.24 24.31
N TYR A 4 10.55 11.33 23.62
CA TYR A 4 10.13 11.31 22.22
C TYR A 4 11.35 11.51 21.31
N PRO A 5 11.45 10.81 20.17
CA PRO A 5 12.52 11.04 19.20
C PRO A 5 12.56 12.50 18.76
N ALA A 6 13.76 13.04 18.48
CA ALA A 6 13.93 14.43 18.04
C ALA A 6 13.06 14.78 16.82
N ALA A 7 12.88 13.83 15.89
CA ALA A 7 12.03 14.00 14.71
C ALA A 7 10.53 14.20 15.04
N ALA A 8 10.05 13.68 16.17
CA ALA A 8 8.66 13.80 16.61
C ALA A 8 8.39 15.07 17.43
N ARG A 9 9.44 15.74 17.91
CA ARG A 9 9.35 16.89 18.81
C ARG A 9 8.50 18.05 18.29
N PRO A 10 8.52 18.41 16.98
CA PRO A 10 7.63 19.44 16.44
C PRO A 10 6.14 19.12 16.59
N LEU A 11 5.76 17.83 16.56
CA LEU A 11 4.37 17.40 16.74
C LEU A 11 3.99 17.35 18.23
N VAL A 12 4.92 16.92 19.10
CA VAL A 12 4.69 16.84 20.54
C VAL A 12 4.51 18.23 21.16
N GLU A 13 5.29 19.21 20.70
CA GLU A 13 5.26 20.58 21.22
C GLU A 13 4.20 21.46 20.52
N LEU A 14 3.52 20.93 19.49
CA LEU A 14 2.55 21.68 18.69
C LEU A 14 1.39 22.21 19.54
N GLN A 15 1.30 23.54 19.66
CA GLN A 15 0.16 24.21 20.29
C GLN A 15 -0.88 24.60 19.22
N PRO A 16 -2.18 24.29 19.41
CA PRO A 16 -3.21 24.69 18.47
C PRO A 16 -3.29 26.22 18.33
N SER A 17 -3.11 26.72 17.10
CA SER A 17 -3.23 28.16 16.78
C SER A 17 -4.55 28.53 16.09
N ALA A 18 -5.33 27.53 15.68
CA ALA A 18 -6.60 27.68 15.00
C ALA A 18 -7.68 26.81 15.66
N ARG A 19 -8.96 27.15 15.43
CA ARG A 19 -10.11 26.40 15.95
C ARG A 19 -10.21 24.97 15.39
N PHE A 20 -9.61 24.72 14.23
CA PHE A 20 -9.68 23.45 13.53
C PHE A 20 -8.28 23.00 13.08
N PHE A 21 -8.07 21.69 13.10
CA PHE A 21 -6.90 21.03 12.51
C PHE A 21 -7.35 20.34 11.22
N VAL A 22 -6.65 20.60 10.11
CA VAL A 22 -6.88 19.93 8.83
C VAL A 22 -5.69 19.02 8.56
N GLY A 23 -5.91 17.71 8.68
CA GLY A 23 -4.94 16.70 8.30
C GLY A 23 -5.16 16.28 6.85
N ILE A 24 -4.10 16.29 6.05
CA ILE A 24 -4.10 15.73 4.69
C ILE A 24 -3.31 14.44 4.76
N ASP A 25 -3.93 13.35 4.29
CA ASP A 25 -3.23 12.08 4.17
C ASP A 25 -2.09 12.19 3.14
N SER A 26 -0.93 11.63 3.47
CA SER A 26 0.26 11.85 2.65
C SER A 26 0.23 11.00 1.38
N ASP A 27 0.10 9.68 1.53
CA ASP A 27 0.25 8.73 0.43
C ASP A 27 -1.01 8.65 -0.41
N GLY A 28 -0.93 9.03 -1.69
CA GLY A 28 -2.06 8.95 -2.62
C GLY A 28 -3.07 10.08 -2.51
N CYS A 29 -2.85 11.05 -1.60
CA CYS A 29 -3.63 12.28 -1.52
C CYS A 29 -2.74 13.52 -1.64
N ALA A 30 -1.79 13.73 -0.73
CA ALA A 30 -0.82 14.83 -0.87
C ALA A 30 0.33 14.52 -1.85
N PHE A 31 0.72 13.25 -1.93
CA PHE A 31 1.83 12.79 -2.77
C PHE A 31 1.39 11.65 -3.70
N ASP A 32 1.87 11.68 -4.93
CA ASP A 32 1.68 10.59 -5.90
C ASP A 32 2.70 9.47 -5.67
N THR A 33 2.61 8.82 -4.51
CA THR A 33 3.53 7.76 -4.08
C THR A 33 2.93 6.36 -4.19
N MET A 34 1.64 6.26 -4.54
CA MET A 34 0.93 4.98 -4.50
C MET A 34 1.40 4.01 -5.58
N GLU A 35 1.70 4.48 -6.79
CA GLU A 35 2.20 3.60 -7.84
C GLU A 35 3.53 2.96 -7.46
N ILE A 36 4.53 3.75 -7.10
CA ILE A 36 5.85 3.24 -6.72
C ILE A 36 5.77 2.31 -5.50
N LYS A 37 4.97 2.68 -4.49
CA LYS A 37 4.77 1.88 -3.27
C LYS A 37 4.20 0.49 -3.60
N HIS A 38 3.21 0.41 -4.48
CA HIS A 38 2.62 -0.88 -4.84
C HIS A 38 3.45 -1.67 -5.84
N LYS A 39 3.99 -1.03 -6.89
CA LYS A 39 4.75 -1.69 -7.96
C LYS A 39 6.14 -2.13 -7.52
N GLU A 40 6.86 -1.26 -6.81
CA GLU A 40 8.27 -1.49 -6.47
C GLU A 40 8.49 -2.00 -5.05
N CYS A 41 7.58 -1.70 -4.11
CA CYS A 41 7.76 -2.13 -2.72
C CYS A 41 6.88 -3.33 -2.34
N PHE A 42 5.60 -3.35 -2.71
CA PHE A 42 4.70 -4.41 -2.25
C PHE A 42 4.60 -5.59 -3.20
N CYS A 43 4.46 -5.34 -4.50
CA CYS A 43 4.36 -6.41 -5.50
C CYS A 43 5.57 -7.38 -5.47
N PRO A 44 6.83 -6.92 -5.36
CA PRO A 44 7.97 -7.83 -5.29
C PRO A 44 7.96 -8.70 -4.04
N ASN A 45 7.46 -8.17 -2.91
CA ASN A 45 7.29 -8.96 -1.69
C ASN A 45 6.18 -10.01 -1.82
N THR A 46 5.06 -9.68 -2.47
CA THR A 46 4.01 -10.67 -2.80
C THR A 46 4.59 -11.79 -3.66
N ILE A 47 5.37 -11.47 -4.69
CA ILE A 47 5.96 -12.48 -5.57
C ILE A 47 6.97 -13.36 -4.83
N LYS A 48 7.88 -12.72 -4.07
CA LYS A 48 8.96 -13.40 -3.36
C LYS A 48 8.46 -14.36 -2.28
N TYR A 49 7.56 -13.90 -1.41
CA TYR A 49 7.19 -14.66 -0.22
C TYR A 49 6.09 -15.70 -0.46
N TRP A 50 5.44 -15.66 -1.62
CA TRP A 50 4.41 -16.63 -2.02
C TRP A 50 4.83 -17.45 -3.24
N ASP A 51 6.14 -17.47 -3.54
CA ASP A 51 6.77 -18.27 -4.59
C ASP A 51 6.11 -18.13 -5.98
N LEU A 52 5.71 -16.91 -6.34
CA LEU A 52 5.03 -16.63 -7.61
C LEU A 52 6.00 -16.28 -8.75
N GLN A 53 7.29 -16.61 -8.60
CA GLN A 53 8.31 -16.17 -9.55
C GLN A 53 8.03 -16.70 -10.97
N GLY A 54 7.56 -17.96 -11.08
CA GLY A 54 7.22 -18.60 -12.36
C GLY A 54 6.06 -17.91 -13.10
N VAL A 55 5.17 -17.23 -12.37
CA VAL A 55 4.02 -16.51 -12.91
C VAL A 55 4.09 -15.01 -12.63
N SER A 56 5.30 -14.49 -12.43
CA SER A 56 5.52 -13.13 -11.92
C SER A 56 4.97 -12.03 -12.83
N LYS A 57 4.83 -12.28 -14.14
CA LYS A 57 4.12 -11.38 -15.05
C LYS A 57 2.67 -11.20 -14.63
N TYR A 58 1.94 -12.30 -14.46
CA TYR A 58 0.52 -12.29 -14.09
C TYR A 58 0.29 -11.87 -12.65
N ALA A 59 1.21 -12.23 -11.74
CA ALA A 59 1.18 -11.78 -10.35
C ALA A 59 1.26 -10.25 -10.25
N ARG A 60 2.11 -9.60 -11.05
CA ARG A 60 2.16 -8.13 -11.12
C ARG A 60 0.84 -7.53 -11.56
N GLU A 61 0.28 -8.04 -12.66
CA GLU A 61 -1.01 -7.56 -13.17
C GLU A 61 -2.13 -7.70 -12.12
N ALA A 62 -2.21 -8.84 -11.43
CA ALA A 62 -3.23 -9.08 -10.39
C ALA A 62 -3.03 -8.16 -9.18
N VAL A 63 -1.79 -8.01 -8.68
CA VAL A 63 -1.47 -7.11 -7.56
C VAL A 63 -1.82 -5.67 -7.90
N GLU A 64 -1.41 -5.20 -9.08
CA GLU A 64 -1.68 -3.83 -9.52
C GLU A 64 -3.19 -3.59 -9.72
N PHE A 65 -3.90 -4.54 -10.32
CA PHE A 65 -5.34 -4.41 -10.49
C PHE A 65 -6.07 -4.31 -9.14
N VAL A 66 -5.82 -5.23 -8.21
CA VAL A 66 -6.46 -5.22 -6.89
C VAL A 66 -6.13 -3.95 -6.11
N ASN A 67 -4.87 -3.50 -6.14
CA ASN A 67 -4.41 -2.46 -5.23
C ASN A 67 -4.38 -1.04 -5.82
N LEU A 68 -4.34 -0.88 -7.14
CA LEU A 68 -4.22 0.43 -7.79
C LEU A 68 -5.36 0.74 -8.75
N TYR A 69 -5.78 -0.23 -9.56
CA TYR A 69 -6.61 0.02 -10.76
C TYR A 69 -8.01 -0.59 -10.68
N SER A 70 -8.52 -0.84 -9.47
CA SER A 70 -9.86 -1.34 -9.24
C SER A 70 -10.55 -0.59 -8.10
N LYS A 71 -11.84 -0.88 -7.92
CA LYS A 71 -12.63 -0.38 -6.79
C LYS A 71 -12.15 -0.88 -5.42
N TRP A 72 -11.26 -1.88 -5.38
CA TRP A 72 -10.70 -2.43 -4.15
C TRP A 72 -9.43 -1.70 -3.69
N ARG A 73 -8.99 -0.66 -4.42
CA ARG A 73 -7.89 0.20 -4.00
C ARG A 73 -8.07 0.68 -2.56
N GLY A 74 -7.03 0.51 -1.74
CA GLY A 74 -7.06 0.86 -0.32
C GLY A 74 -7.64 -0.20 0.62
N ILE A 75 -8.01 -1.39 0.12
CA ILE A 75 -8.44 -2.49 0.98
C ILE A 75 -7.30 -2.97 1.91
N ASN A 76 -7.68 -3.59 3.03
CA ASN A 76 -6.74 -4.29 3.88
C ASN A 76 -5.89 -5.31 3.09
N ARG A 77 -4.60 -5.40 3.46
CA ARG A 77 -3.60 -6.16 2.72
C ARG A 77 -3.89 -7.67 2.67
N TRP A 78 -4.50 -8.25 3.70
CA TRP A 78 -4.75 -9.70 3.72
C TRP A 78 -5.90 -10.11 2.78
N PRO A 79 -7.08 -9.47 2.79
CA PRO A 79 -8.10 -9.69 1.76
C PRO A 79 -7.61 -9.36 0.34
N ALA A 80 -6.81 -8.29 0.15
CA ALA A 80 -6.20 -7.99 -1.14
C ALA A 80 -5.36 -9.16 -1.66
N LEU A 81 -4.54 -9.74 -0.79
CA LEU A 81 -3.70 -10.88 -1.15
C LEU A 81 -4.51 -12.11 -1.57
N VAL A 82 -5.59 -12.41 -0.85
CA VAL A 82 -6.51 -13.50 -1.22
C VAL A 82 -7.11 -13.25 -2.61
N MET A 83 -7.58 -12.03 -2.88
CA MET A 83 -8.10 -11.66 -4.20
C MET A 83 -7.06 -11.78 -5.32
N VAL A 84 -5.79 -11.45 -5.03
CA VAL A 84 -4.69 -11.67 -6.00
C VAL A 84 -4.57 -13.16 -6.34
N PHE A 85 -4.63 -14.05 -5.35
CA PHE A 85 -4.56 -15.50 -5.60
C PHE A 85 -5.79 -16.03 -6.33
N ASP A 86 -6.99 -15.56 -5.98
CA ASP A 86 -8.21 -15.92 -6.71
C ASP A 86 -8.09 -15.49 -8.17
N LEU A 87 -7.66 -14.26 -8.44
CA LEU A 87 -7.46 -13.78 -9.82
C LEU A 87 -6.39 -14.57 -10.58
N LEU A 88 -5.33 -15.02 -9.90
CA LEU A 88 -4.31 -15.86 -10.51
C LEU A 88 -4.82 -17.26 -10.83
N ARG A 89 -5.61 -17.86 -9.94
CA ARG A 89 -6.21 -19.19 -10.14
C ARG A 89 -7.12 -19.27 -11.36
N GLU A 90 -7.85 -18.19 -11.67
CA GLU A 90 -8.76 -18.16 -12.81
C GLU A 90 -8.06 -17.93 -14.16
N ARG A 91 -6.73 -17.67 -14.18
CA ARG A 91 -5.99 -17.41 -15.42
C ARG A 91 -5.56 -18.71 -16.10
N PRO A 92 -5.86 -18.91 -17.40
CA PRO A 92 -5.40 -20.08 -18.15
C PRO A 92 -3.88 -20.25 -18.24
N GLU A 93 -3.12 -19.17 -18.06
CA GLU A 93 -1.66 -19.15 -18.19
C GLU A 93 -0.91 -19.47 -16.88
N VAL A 94 -1.62 -19.68 -15.77
CA VAL A 94 -1.12 -19.96 -14.42
C VAL A 94 -1.49 -21.38 -14.01
#